data_AF-R0I401-F1
#
_entry.id   AF-R0I401-F1
#
_cell.length_a   1.000
_cell.length_b   1.000
_cell.length_c   1.000
_cell.angle_alpha   90.00
_cell.angle_beta   90.00
_cell.angle_gamma   90.00
#
_symmetry.space_group_name_H-M   'P 1'
#
loop_
_entity.id
_entity.type
_entity.pdbx_description
1 polymer ?
#
loop_
_entity_poly.entity_id
_entity_poly.type
_entity_poly.pdbx_seq_one_letter_code
_entity_poly.pdbx_strand_id
1 'polypeptide(L)'
;MGRGSSFLNVLKEVARILKESRKLFFKNKKLMFSVLLFPLLLNCLAFLFNIFVIEPELMNLISDSSLLPATDPSTPEYAVLLMRIFSDVREYVDSTYILMVVSSIINIFSTIVMVHASAITLKDEHTKIKDFTVLSLKSWKGPLVTYFYIALFSIGYSLLFFLILFPILLSSSMKISDIGSVIVKTGGLMIIFALFQSYLAIIWNLSMVISVLEESYGIQALGKAAKIVKGMKTKLFLLNIFFGLLALGLTQILTVIISLRRPLSVTTVTTGFVLVCLVFVCLSIVLRMFMLVTYTVAYFQCKTSQGKDVESLRDVEYTNLSSDVHIG
;
A
#
# COMPACT_ATOMS: atom_id res chain seq x y z
N MET A 1 11.31 27.90 -23.63
CA MET A 1 9.95 28.10 -23.09
C MET A 1 9.01 26.87 -23.22
N GLY A 2 9.51 25.64 -23.47
CA GLY A 2 8.67 24.47 -23.79
C GLY A 2 8.53 23.37 -22.72
N ARG A 3 9.28 23.40 -21.61
CA ARG A 3 9.25 22.34 -20.58
C ARG A 3 8.21 22.58 -19.49
N GLY A 4 7.94 23.85 -19.17
CA GLY A 4 6.92 24.24 -18.18
C GLY A 4 5.49 23.97 -18.65
N SER A 5 5.19 24.14 -19.94
CA SER A 5 3.87 23.85 -20.52
C SER A 5 3.54 22.36 -20.48
N SER A 6 4.53 21.50 -20.76
CA SER A 6 4.37 20.04 -20.69
C SER A 6 4.11 19.54 -19.27
N PHE A 7 4.87 20.02 -18.28
CA PHE A 7 4.66 19.62 -16.88
C PHE A 7 3.33 20.11 -16.31
N LEU A 8 2.94 21.35 -16.61
CA LEU A 8 1.64 21.89 -16.21
C LEU A 8 0.47 21.11 -16.81
N ASN A 9 0.62 20.60 -18.04
CA ASN A 9 -0.40 19.75 -18.66
C ASN A 9 -0.53 18.42 -17.91
N VAL A 10 0.59 17.78 -17.54
CA VAL A 10 0.56 16.55 -16.72
C VAL A 10 -0.11 16.81 -15.36
N LEU A 11 0.20 17.93 -14.69
CA LEU A 11 -0.45 18.30 -13.43
C LEU A 11 -1.96 18.50 -13.59
N LYS A 12 -2.40 19.17 -14.66
CA LYS A 12 -3.82 19.34 -14.97
C LYS A 12 -4.53 18.00 -15.17
N GLU A 13 -3.88 17.05 -15.83
CA GLU A 13 -4.45 15.70 -16.01
C GLU A 13 -4.52 14.92 -14.70
N VAL A 14 -3.49 14.97 -13.85
CA VAL A 14 -3.51 14.35 -12.51
C VAL A 14 -4.63 14.97 -11.66
N ALA A 15 -4.77 16.30 -11.68
CA ALA A 15 -5.86 16.99 -11.01
C ALA A 15 -7.24 16.59 -11.57
N ARG A 16 -7.34 16.34 -12.89
CA ARG A 16 -8.57 15.83 -13.51
C ARG A 16 -8.91 14.43 -13.00
N ILE A 17 -7.93 13.52 -12.93
CA ILE A 17 -8.10 12.17 -12.39
C ILE A 17 -8.57 12.23 -10.92
N LEU A 18 -7.95 13.07 -10.10
CA LEU A 18 -8.35 13.27 -8.70
C LEU A 18 -9.77 13.85 -8.59
N LYS A 19 -10.11 14.84 -9.41
CA LYS A 19 -11.46 15.45 -9.46
C LYS A 19 -12.52 14.42 -9.86
N GLU A 20 -12.23 13.60 -10.86
CA GLU A 20 -13.12 12.53 -11.33
C GLU A 20 -13.29 11.46 -10.26
N SER A 21 -12.20 11.03 -9.62
CA SER A 21 -12.21 10.07 -8.52
C SER A 21 -13.03 10.59 -7.33
N ARG A 22 -12.88 11.87 -6.98
CA ARG A 22 -13.70 12.52 -5.95
C ARG A 22 -15.17 12.56 -6.34
N LYS A 23 -15.47 12.93 -7.59
CA LYS A 23 -16.85 12.94 -8.10
C LYS A 23 -17.46 11.54 -8.01
N LEU A 24 -16.72 10.51 -8.40
CA LEU A 24 -17.14 9.12 -8.34
C LEU A 24 -17.42 8.67 -6.91
N PHE A 25 -16.52 9.00 -5.98
CA PHE A 25 -16.65 8.69 -4.56
C PHE A 25 -17.93 9.27 -3.95
N PHE A 26 -18.36 10.46 -4.39
CA PHE A 26 -19.59 11.10 -3.92
C PHE A 26 -20.82 10.87 -4.82
N LYS A 27 -20.68 10.20 -5.98
CA LYS A 27 -21.78 9.96 -6.93
C LYS A 27 -22.80 8.97 -6.36
N ASN A 28 -22.32 7.87 -5.77
CA ASN A 28 -23.16 6.87 -5.12
C ASN A 28 -22.85 6.78 -3.63
N LYS A 29 -23.20 7.83 -2.87
CA LYS A 29 -22.84 7.98 -1.45
C LYS A 29 -23.26 6.78 -0.60
N LYS A 30 -24.44 6.20 -0.86
CA LYS A 30 -24.96 5.05 -0.11
C LYS A 30 -24.09 3.80 -0.31
N LEU A 31 -23.76 3.48 -1.56
CA LEU A 31 -22.90 2.34 -1.88
C LEU A 31 -21.47 2.55 -1.36
N MET A 32 -20.87 3.70 -1.67
CA MET A 32 -19.49 4.01 -1.28
C MET A 32 -19.32 4.06 0.24
N PHE A 33 -20.29 4.62 0.97
CA PHE A 33 -20.27 4.61 2.43
C PHE A 33 -20.40 3.19 3.00
N SER A 34 -21.33 2.38 2.46
CA SER A 34 -21.50 0.98 2.90
C SER A 34 -20.24 0.15 2.69
N VAL A 35 -19.58 0.34 1.55
CA VAL A 35 -18.35 -0.36 1.17
C VAL A 35 -17.14 0.11 1.99
N LEU A 36 -17.11 1.38 2.39
CA LEU A 36 -16.06 1.94 3.25
C LEU A 36 -16.20 1.50 4.71
N LEU A 37 -17.43 1.45 5.21
CA LEU A 37 -17.72 1.26 6.64
C LEU A 37 -17.17 -0.06 7.17
N PHE A 38 -17.37 -1.15 6.43
CA PHE A 38 -16.96 -2.48 6.89
C PHE A 38 -15.43 -2.64 6.99
N PRO A 39 -14.63 -2.34 5.95
CA PRO A 39 -13.18 -2.20 6.05
C PRO A 39 -12.70 -1.29 7.18
N LEU A 40 -13.38 -0.15 7.36
CA LEU A 40 -13.00 0.82 8.38
C LEU A 40 -13.14 0.24 9.79
N LEU A 41 -14.28 -0.40 10.08
CA LEU A 41 -14.51 -1.05 11.37
C LEU A 41 -13.50 -2.18 11.64
N LEU A 42 -13.23 -3.03 10.64
CA LEU A 42 -12.28 -4.15 10.79
C LEU A 42 -10.84 -3.68 11.03
N ASN A 43 -10.39 -2.64 10.32
CA ASN A 43 -9.06 -2.08 10.55
C ASN A 43 -8.97 -1.34 11.89
N CYS A 44 -10.04 -0.69 12.35
CA CYS A 44 -10.09 -0.12 13.70
C CYS A 44 -9.97 -1.20 14.78
N LEU A 45 -10.67 -2.34 14.62
CA LEU A 45 -10.54 -3.49 15.53
C LEU A 45 -9.12 -4.06 15.52
N ALA A 46 -8.51 -4.23 14.34
CA ALA A 46 -7.12 -4.67 14.21
C ALA A 46 -6.14 -3.70 14.91
N PHE A 47 -6.38 -2.39 14.80
CA PHE A 47 -5.58 -1.38 15.48
C PHE A 47 -5.74 -1.42 17.01
N LEU A 48 -6.96 -1.61 17.51
CA LEU A 48 -7.19 -1.78 18.94
C LEU A 48 -6.50 -3.04 19.48
N PHE A 49 -6.54 -4.15 18.73
CA PHE A 49 -5.80 -5.36 19.08
C PHE A 49 -4.29 -5.08 19.15
N ASN A 50 -3.74 -4.33 18.19
CA ASN A 50 -2.34 -3.93 18.23
C ASN A 50 -1.99 -3.11 19.49
N ILE A 51 -2.82 -2.14 19.88
CA ILE A 51 -2.61 -1.33 21.08
C ILE A 51 -2.74 -2.14 22.37
N PHE A 52 -3.73 -3.03 22.47
CA PHE A 52 -4.08 -3.69 23.74
C PHE A 52 -3.38 -5.02 23.95
N VAL A 53 -2.86 -5.65 22.90
CA VAL A 53 -2.22 -6.98 22.96
C VAL A 53 -0.74 -6.85 22.60
N ILE A 54 -0.45 -6.39 21.39
CA ILE A 54 0.92 -6.41 20.84
C ILE A 54 1.84 -5.39 21.52
N GLU A 55 1.38 -4.16 21.75
CA GLU A 55 2.21 -3.14 22.42
C GLU A 55 2.59 -3.56 23.86
N PRO A 56 1.68 -4.07 24.71
CA PRO A 56 2.05 -4.64 26.01
C PRO A 56 3.04 -5.81 25.95
N GLU A 57 2.82 -6.79 25.06
CA GLU A 57 3.75 -7.91 24.83
C GLU A 57 5.16 -7.40 24.46
N LEU A 58 5.22 -6.42 23.56
CA LEU A 58 6.48 -5.79 23.16
C LEU A 58 7.16 -5.05 24.32
N MET A 59 6.39 -4.39 25.19
CA MET A 59 6.94 -3.69 26.35
C MET A 59 7.50 -4.67 27.39
N ASN A 60 6.84 -5.80 27.63
CA ASN A 60 7.35 -6.85 28.50
C ASN A 60 8.67 -7.41 27.95
N LEU A 61 8.70 -7.73 26.64
CA LEU A 61 9.90 -8.20 25.96
C LEU A 61 11.06 -7.18 26.07
N ILE A 62 10.79 -5.89 25.86
CA ILE A 62 11.81 -4.83 26.00
C ILE A 62 12.29 -4.73 27.45
N SER A 63 11.37 -4.80 28.42
CA SER A 63 11.70 -4.74 29.84
C SER A 63 12.60 -5.91 30.24
N ASP A 64 12.22 -7.15 29.94
CA ASP A 64 13.00 -8.33 30.29
C ASP A 64 14.34 -8.41 29.54
N SER A 65 14.36 -8.05 28.25
CA SER A 65 15.61 -8.00 27.48
C SER A 65 16.57 -6.91 27.98
N SER A 66 16.07 -5.82 28.55
CA SER A 66 16.92 -4.78 29.14
C SER A 66 17.66 -5.24 30.40
N LEU A 67 17.21 -6.33 31.04
CA LEU A 67 17.85 -6.93 32.23
C LEU A 67 18.99 -7.88 31.88
N LEU A 68 19.08 -8.36 30.62
CA LEU A 68 20.12 -9.29 30.17
C LEU A 68 21.56 -8.79 30.41
N PRO A 69 21.93 -7.54 30.10
CA PRO A 69 23.30 -7.06 30.30
C PRO A 69 23.69 -6.92 31.77
N ALA A 70 22.71 -6.81 32.67
CA ALA A 70 22.92 -6.63 34.11
C ALA A 70 22.92 -7.95 34.90
N THR A 71 22.55 -9.07 34.26
CA THR A 71 22.42 -10.38 34.91
C THR A 71 23.66 -11.22 34.65
N ASP A 72 24.25 -11.81 35.69
CA ASP A 72 25.44 -12.66 35.58
C ASP A 72 25.11 -13.98 34.82
N PRO A 73 25.79 -14.29 33.71
CA PRO A 73 25.54 -15.49 32.91
C PRO A 73 25.74 -16.82 33.65
N SER A 74 26.46 -16.82 34.78
CA SER A 74 26.76 -18.02 35.56
C SER A 74 25.67 -18.40 36.57
N THR A 75 24.64 -17.56 36.75
CA THR A 75 23.58 -17.77 37.74
C THR A 75 22.37 -18.49 37.14
N PRO A 76 21.60 -19.23 37.96
CA PRO A 76 20.32 -19.80 37.52
C PRO A 76 19.29 -18.73 37.15
N GLU A 77 19.44 -17.51 37.65
CA GLU A 77 18.60 -16.35 37.33
C GLU A 77 18.71 -15.96 35.86
N TYR A 78 19.91 -16.06 35.27
CA TYR A 78 20.12 -15.84 33.84
C TYR A 78 19.35 -16.83 32.97
N ALA A 79 19.36 -18.12 33.34
CA ALA A 79 18.62 -19.16 32.61
C ALA A 79 17.09 -18.94 32.69
N VAL A 80 16.59 -18.51 33.85
CA VAL A 80 15.17 -18.16 34.03
C VAL A 80 14.80 -16.93 33.20
N LEU A 81 15.64 -15.90 33.19
CA LEU A 81 15.44 -14.69 32.39
C LEU A 81 15.40 -15.02 30.89
N LEU A 82 16.33 -15.84 30.41
CA LEU A 82 16.33 -16.31 29.01
C LEU A 82 15.05 -17.07 28.65
N MET A 83 14.62 -17.99 29.50
CA MET A 83 13.37 -18.74 29.26
C MET A 83 12.16 -17.82 29.20
N ARG A 84 12.10 -16.78 30.04
CA ARG A 84 11.04 -15.77 30.00
C ARG A 84 11.07 -15.00 28.69
N ILE A 85 12.25 -14.51 28.27
CA ILE A 85 12.40 -13.79 27.01
C ILE A 85 11.99 -14.66 25.81
N PHE A 86 12.37 -15.94 25.78
CA PHE A 86 11.92 -16.83 24.70
C PHE A 86 10.40 -17.04 24.70
N SER A 87 9.77 -17.08 25.87
CA SER A 87 8.30 -17.12 25.99
C SER A 87 7.67 -15.84 25.44
N ASP A 88 8.16 -14.68 25.86
CA ASP A 88 7.65 -13.37 25.43
C ASP A 88 7.86 -13.15 23.93
N VAL A 89 9.01 -13.55 23.37
CA VAL A 89 9.26 -13.54 21.92
C VAL A 89 8.23 -14.40 21.20
N ARG A 90 7.95 -15.61 21.72
CA ARG A 90 6.98 -16.50 21.11
C ARG A 90 5.58 -15.89 21.12
N GLU A 91 5.13 -15.38 22.26
CA GLU A 91 3.83 -14.73 22.39
C GLU A 91 3.70 -13.54 21.44
N TYR A 92 4.70 -12.64 21.42
CA TYR A 92 4.75 -11.49 20.52
C TYR A 92 4.70 -11.90 19.04
N VAL A 93 5.50 -12.91 18.64
CA VAL A 93 5.55 -13.40 17.26
C VAL A 93 4.22 -14.04 16.86
N ASP A 94 3.62 -14.85 17.74
CA ASP A 94 2.34 -15.52 17.48
C ASP A 94 1.22 -14.47 17.30
N SER A 95 1.08 -13.54 18.25
CA SER A 95 0.10 -12.44 18.21
C SER A 95 0.28 -11.55 16.99
N THR A 96 1.52 -11.17 16.66
CA THR A 96 1.83 -10.33 15.49
C THR A 96 1.55 -11.06 14.18
N TYR A 97 1.88 -12.35 14.09
CA TYR A 97 1.61 -13.16 12.91
C TYR A 97 0.11 -13.30 12.65
N ILE A 98 -0.68 -13.59 13.68
CA ILE A 98 -2.15 -13.66 13.58
C ILE A 98 -2.72 -12.33 13.10
N LEU A 99 -2.31 -11.21 13.71
CA LEU A 99 -2.78 -9.89 13.32
C LEU A 99 -2.41 -9.56 11.87
N MET A 100 -1.20 -9.93 11.43
CA MET A 100 -0.74 -9.72 10.06
C MET A 100 -1.62 -10.48 9.06
N VAL A 101 -1.89 -11.76 9.30
CA VAL A 101 -2.74 -12.58 8.42
C VAL A 101 -4.16 -12.01 8.34
N VAL A 102 -4.76 -11.67 9.49
CA VAL A 102 -6.11 -11.08 9.54
C VAL A 102 -6.14 -9.74 8.80
N SER A 103 -5.15 -8.88 9.02
CA SER A 103 -5.04 -7.57 8.34
C SER A 103 -4.87 -7.71 6.83
N SER A 104 -4.09 -8.70 6.37
CA SER A 104 -3.96 -9.01 4.94
C SER A 104 -5.29 -9.43 4.32
N ILE A 105 -6.06 -10.30 5.00
CA ILE A 105 -7.40 -10.70 4.54
C ILE A 105 -8.33 -9.49 4.44
N ILE A 106 -8.36 -8.64 5.47
CA ILE A 106 -9.15 -7.41 5.49
C ILE A 106 -8.77 -6.51 4.30
N ASN A 107 -7.47 -6.31 4.05
CA ASN A 107 -6.98 -5.45 2.97
C ASN A 107 -7.35 -5.99 1.56
N ILE A 108 -7.24 -7.31 1.35
CA ILE A 108 -7.65 -7.94 0.08
C ILE A 108 -9.16 -7.75 -0.13
N PHE A 109 -9.97 -8.07 0.88
CA PHE A 109 -11.42 -7.89 0.81
C PHE A 109 -11.78 -6.43 0.51
N SER A 110 -11.17 -5.49 1.22
CA SER A 110 -11.40 -4.06 1.03
C SER A 110 -11.05 -3.61 -0.39
N THR A 111 -9.96 -4.15 -0.96
CA THR A 111 -9.54 -3.86 -2.33
C THR A 111 -10.56 -4.36 -3.34
N ILE A 112 -11.03 -5.60 -3.21
CA ILE A 112 -12.04 -6.20 -4.09
C ILE A 112 -13.31 -5.34 -4.11
N VAL A 113 -13.83 -5.04 -2.91
CA VAL A 113 -15.10 -4.35 -2.73
C VAL A 113 -14.99 -2.90 -3.26
N MET A 114 -13.92 -2.18 -2.95
CA MET A 114 -13.72 -0.82 -3.44
C MET A 114 -13.57 -0.73 -4.96
N VAL A 115 -12.81 -1.64 -5.57
CA VAL A 115 -12.55 -1.62 -7.01
C VAL A 115 -13.84 -1.96 -7.79
N HIS A 116 -14.60 -2.96 -7.35
CA HIS A 116 -15.91 -3.26 -7.95
C HIS A 116 -16.89 -2.10 -7.80
N ALA A 117 -16.98 -1.50 -6.60
CA ALA A 117 -17.90 -0.39 -6.35
C ALA A 117 -17.56 0.82 -7.24
N SER A 118 -16.27 1.09 -7.41
CA SER A 118 -15.77 2.13 -8.31
C SER A 118 -16.12 1.82 -9.77
N ALA A 119 -15.89 0.59 -10.22
CA ALA A 119 -16.17 0.19 -11.60
C ALA A 119 -17.66 0.26 -11.95
N ILE A 120 -18.55 -0.22 -11.08
CA ILE A 120 -20.00 -0.13 -11.24
C ILE A 120 -20.46 1.33 -11.30
N THR A 121 -19.96 2.16 -10.38
CA THR A 121 -20.30 3.59 -10.33
C THR A 121 -19.79 4.35 -11.57
N LEU A 122 -18.70 3.87 -12.17
CA LEU A 122 -18.13 4.44 -13.40
C LEU A 122 -18.94 4.07 -14.64
N LYS A 123 -19.46 2.84 -14.69
CA LYS A 123 -20.30 2.34 -15.78
C LYS A 123 -21.78 2.77 -15.69
N ASP A 124 -22.16 3.50 -14.65
CA ASP A 124 -23.55 3.88 -14.35
C ASP A 124 -24.50 2.66 -14.25
N GLU A 125 -23.98 1.50 -13.85
CA GLU A 125 -24.78 0.30 -13.66
C GLU A 125 -25.54 0.37 -12.33
N HIS A 126 -26.87 0.34 -12.37
CA HIS A 126 -27.72 0.27 -11.18
C HIS A 126 -27.77 -1.16 -10.63
N THR A 127 -26.70 -1.65 -10.01
CA THR A 127 -26.69 -2.98 -9.38
C THR A 127 -27.24 -2.91 -7.95
N LYS A 128 -28.05 -3.90 -7.54
CA LYS A 128 -28.44 -4.06 -6.13
C LYS A 128 -27.22 -4.47 -5.29
N ILE A 129 -27.15 -4.00 -4.04
CA ILE A 129 -26.04 -4.30 -3.10
C ILE A 129 -25.82 -5.82 -2.93
N LYS A 130 -26.89 -6.61 -3.02
CA LYS A 130 -26.82 -8.08 -2.92
C LYS A 130 -26.02 -8.71 -4.08
N ASP A 131 -26.22 -8.22 -5.29
CA ASP A 131 -25.52 -8.72 -6.48
C ASP A 131 -24.05 -8.31 -6.46
N PHE A 132 -23.77 -7.14 -5.89
CA PHE A 132 -22.41 -6.63 -5.65
C PHE A 132 -21.60 -7.49 -4.67
N THR A 133 -22.20 -7.96 -3.56
CA THR A 133 -21.53 -8.85 -2.60
C THR A 133 -21.18 -10.19 -3.25
N VAL A 134 -22.09 -10.74 -4.06
CA VAL A 134 -21.86 -11.99 -4.79
C VAL A 134 -20.74 -11.84 -5.82
N LEU A 135 -20.71 -10.72 -6.55
CA LEU A 135 -19.64 -10.41 -7.50
C LEU A 135 -18.28 -10.32 -6.80
N SER A 136 -18.22 -9.64 -5.66
CA SER A 136 -17.00 -9.50 -4.85
C SER A 136 -16.50 -10.85 -4.32
N LEU A 137 -17.41 -11.71 -3.85
CA LEU A 137 -17.07 -13.05 -3.38
C LEU A 137 -16.63 -13.98 -4.50
N LYS A 138 -17.10 -13.79 -5.74
CA LYS A 138 -16.69 -14.62 -6.88
C LYS A 138 -15.28 -14.25 -7.37
N SER A 139 -14.93 -12.96 -7.32
CA SER A 139 -13.66 -12.44 -7.85
C SER A 139 -12.47 -12.52 -6.89
N TRP A 140 -12.60 -13.15 -5.71
CA TRP A 140 -11.54 -13.16 -4.69
C TRP A 140 -10.25 -13.89 -5.05
N LYS A 141 -10.34 -14.95 -5.87
CA LYS A 141 -9.18 -15.79 -6.24
C LYS A 141 -8.09 -14.99 -6.93
N GLY A 142 -8.49 -14.08 -7.83
CA GLY A 142 -7.56 -13.30 -8.62
C GLY A 142 -6.66 -12.35 -7.81
N PRO A 143 -7.26 -11.47 -7.01
CA PRO A 143 -6.55 -10.58 -6.09
C PRO A 143 -5.76 -11.34 -5.02
N LEU A 144 -6.24 -12.49 -4.55
CA LEU A 144 -5.47 -13.32 -3.62
C LEU A 144 -4.17 -13.83 -4.25
N VAL A 145 -4.25 -14.43 -5.44
CA VAL A 145 -3.04 -14.90 -6.16
C VAL A 145 -2.12 -13.72 -6.48
N THR A 146 -2.68 -12.59 -6.92
CA THR A 146 -1.89 -11.38 -7.23
C THR A 146 -1.20 -10.82 -5.99
N TYR A 147 -1.89 -10.78 -4.85
CA TYR A 147 -1.33 -10.36 -3.58
C TYR A 147 -0.18 -11.27 -3.13
N PHE A 148 -0.30 -12.59 -3.33
CA PHE A 148 0.78 -13.53 -3.05
C PHE A 148 2.05 -13.23 -3.85
N TYR A 149 1.94 -12.99 -5.17
CA TYR A 149 3.09 -12.58 -5.99
C TYR A 149 3.66 -11.23 -5.54
N ILE A 150 2.81 -10.25 -5.21
CA ILE A 150 3.26 -8.97 -4.67
C ILE A 150 4.06 -9.17 -3.37
N ALA A 151 3.58 -10.04 -2.47
CA ALA A 151 4.29 -10.36 -1.23
C ALA A 151 5.66 -11.00 -1.50
N LEU A 152 5.75 -11.95 -2.43
CA LEU A 152 7.04 -12.54 -2.84
C LEU A 152 8.01 -11.49 -3.40
N PHE A 153 7.54 -10.61 -4.28
CA PHE A 153 8.36 -9.52 -4.81
C PHE A 153 8.77 -8.52 -3.73
N SER A 154 7.89 -8.23 -2.77
CA SER A 154 8.19 -7.36 -1.64
C SER A 154 9.27 -7.95 -0.73
N ILE A 155 9.21 -9.26 -0.45
CA ILE A 155 10.25 -9.96 0.31
C ILE A 155 11.58 -9.91 -0.45
N GLY A 156 11.56 -10.21 -1.75
CA GLY A 156 12.74 -10.14 -2.61
C GLY A 156 13.37 -8.74 -2.63
N TYR A 157 12.55 -7.69 -2.75
CA TYR A 157 13.01 -6.30 -2.68
C TYR A 157 13.64 -5.98 -1.32
N SER A 158 13.00 -6.36 -0.21
CA SER A 158 13.54 -6.15 1.14
C SER A 158 14.86 -6.87 1.35
N LEU A 159 14.98 -8.12 0.90
CA LEU A 159 16.23 -8.89 0.98
C LEU A 159 17.35 -8.21 0.19
N LEU A 160 17.08 -7.74 -1.04
CA LEU A 160 18.05 -7.00 -1.83
C LEU A 160 18.48 -5.69 -1.16
N PHE A 161 17.52 -4.96 -0.58
CA PHE A 161 17.77 -3.73 0.16
C PHE A 161 18.72 -3.97 1.34
N PHE A 162 18.44 -4.98 2.17
CA PHE A 162 19.29 -5.32 3.30
C PHE A 162 20.66 -5.87 2.87
N LEU A 163 20.71 -6.74 1.85
CA LEU A 163 21.96 -7.31 1.35
C LEU A 163 22.95 -6.22 0.87
N ILE A 164 22.43 -5.15 0.27
CA ILE A 164 23.25 -4.07 -0.26
C ILE A 164 23.61 -3.05 0.83
N LEU A 165 22.68 -2.71 1.74
CA LEU A 165 22.93 -1.72 2.79
C LEU A 165 23.74 -2.25 3.97
N PHE A 166 23.52 -3.51 4.37
CA PHE A 166 24.13 -4.09 5.56
C PHE A 166 25.68 -4.08 5.54
N PRO A 167 26.37 -4.43 4.43
CA PRO A 167 27.83 -4.34 4.35
C PRO A 167 28.36 -2.90 4.46
N ILE A 168 27.58 -1.92 3.96
CA ILE A 168 27.94 -0.50 4.00
C ILE A 168 27.86 0.02 5.44
N LEU A 169 26.82 -0.40 6.18
CA LEU A 169 26.64 -0.11 7.60
C LEU A 169 27.75 -0.76 8.46
N LEU A 170 28.15 -1.99 8.14
CA LEU A 170 29.21 -2.70 8.88
C LEU A 170 30.60 -2.10 8.64
N SER A 171 30.88 -1.63 7.42
CA SER A 171 32.19 -1.08 7.05
C SER A 171 32.44 0.32 7.61
N SER A 172 31.40 1.05 7.98
CA SER A 172 31.54 2.29 8.75
C SER A 172 31.83 1.95 10.21
N SER A 173 33.08 2.13 10.66
CA SER A 173 33.41 2.13 12.10
C SER A 173 32.54 3.16 12.81
N MET A 174 31.43 2.72 13.40
CA MET A 174 30.39 3.61 13.93
C MET A 174 30.89 4.34 15.18
N LYS A 175 31.40 5.56 15.00
CA LYS A 175 31.32 6.61 16.03
C LYS A 175 30.10 7.46 15.74
N ILE A 176 29.34 7.81 16.77
CA ILE A 176 28.11 8.64 16.68
C ILE A 176 28.36 9.99 15.97
N SER A 177 29.60 10.48 15.98
CA SER A 177 30.03 11.69 15.26
C SER A 177 30.03 11.57 13.73
N ASP A 178 29.97 10.35 13.16
CA ASP A 178 30.08 10.10 11.71
C ASP A 178 28.73 9.82 11.01
N ILE A 179 27.60 9.97 11.71
CA ILE A 179 26.25 9.75 11.15
C ILE A 179 26.01 10.61 9.90
N GLY A 180 26.51 11.85 9.89
CA GLY A 180 26.43 12.74 8.71
C GLY A 180 27.19 12.19 7.49
N SER A 181 28.34 11.55 7.70
CA SER A 181 29.15 10.93 6.64
C SER A 181 28.47 9.69 6.05
N VAL A 182 27.81 8.90 6.90
CA VAL A 182 27.02 7.73 6.47
C VAL A 182 25.82 8.17 5.63
N ILE A 183 25.08 9.20 6.05
CA ILE A 183 23.91 9.71 5.32
C ILE A 183 24.29 10.25 3.94
N VAL A 184 25.42 10.95 3.82
CA VAL A 184 25.89 11.45 2.52
C VAL A 184 26.31 10.31 1.58
N LYS A 185 26.95 9.25 2.12
CA LYS A 185 27.38 8.09 1.33
C LYS A 185 26.23 7.17 0.91
N THR A 186 25.24 6.96 1.79
CA THR A 186 24.11 6.06 1.51
C THR A 186 22.89 6.78 0.93
N GLY A 187 22.84 8.11 1.02
CA GLY A 187 21.68 8.90 0.60
C GLY A 187 21.30 8.72 -0.87
N GLY A 188 22.28 8.71 -1.78
CA GLY A 188 22.03 8.46 -3.19
C GLY A 188 21.43 7.07 -3.45
N LEU A 189 21.95 6.05 -2.78
CA LEU A 189 21.46 4.68 -2.86
C LEU A 189 20.04 4.55 -2.29
N MET A 190 19.76 5.20 -1.15
CA MET A 190 18.42 5.26 -0.55
C MET A 190 17.40 5.90 -1.50
N ILE A 191 17.78 6.96 -2.20
CA ILE A 191 16.91 7.61 -3.21
C ILE A 191 16.63 6.63 -4.36
N ILE A 192 17.63 5.91 -4.86
CA ILE A 192 17.44 4.91 -5.93
C ILE A 192 16.47 3.81 -5.48
N PHE A 193 16.66 3.27 -4.27
CA PHE A 193 15.75 2.27 -3.71
C PHE A 193 14.33 2.80 -3.54
N ALA A 194 14.17 4.04 -3.06
CA ALA A 194 12.86 4.67 -2.89
C ALA A 194 12.15 4.91 -4.25
N LEU A 195 12.90 5.34 -5.28
CA LEU A 195 12.37 5.51 -6.64
C LEU A 195 11.93 4.17 -7.23
N PHE A 196 12.72 3.12 -7.04
CA PHE A 196 12.37 1.77 -7.50
C PHE A 196 11.15 1.21 -6.76
N GLN A 197 11.08 1.41 -5.44
CA GLN A 197 9.91 1.04 -4.65
C GLN A 197 8.66 1.80 -5.07
N SER A 198 8.79 3.09 -5.37
CA SER A 198 7.67 3.90 -5.90
C SER A 198 7.18 3.33 -7.24
N TYR A 199 8.08 2.93 -8.13
CA TYR A 199 7.72 2.28 -9.39
C TYR A 199 7.00 0.94 -9.17
N LEU A 200 7.52 0.08 -8.28
CA LEU A 200 6.88 -1.18 -7.92
C LEU A 200 5.50 -0.97 -7.28
N ALA A 201 5.36 0.03 -6.40
CA ALA A 201 4.09 0.36 -5.76
C ALA A 201 3.00 0.72 -6.79
N ILE A 202 3.35 1.44 -7.86
CA ILE A 202 2.41 1.72 -8.95
C ILE A 202 1.95 0.41 -9.61
N ILE A 203 2.90 -0.47 -9.94
CA ILE A 203 2.61 -1.76 -10.57
C ILE A 203 1.73 -2.61 -9.65
N TRP A 204 2.05 -2.71 -8.36
CA TRP A 204 1.29 -3.51 -7.39
C TRP A 204 -0.14 -2.99 -7.19
N ASN A 205 -0.32 -1.68 -7.06
CA ASN A 205 -1.65 -1.10 -6.92
C ASN A 205 -2.48 -1.33 -8.19
N LEU A 206 -1.89 -1.13 -9.36
CA LEU A 206 -2.58 -1.33 -10.63
C LEU A 206 -2.85 -2.81 -10.92
N SER A 207 -1.94 -3.72 -10.58
CA SER A 207 -2.16 -5.16 -10.75
C SER A 207 -3.26 -5.67 -9.85
N MET A 208 -3.40 -5.13 -8.63
CA MET A 208 -4.55 -5.43 -7.77
C MET A 208 -5.85 -5.02 -8.46
N VAL A 209 -5.94 -3.80 -9.00
CA VAL A 209 -7.12 -3.35 -9.77
C VAL A 209 -7.40 -4.27 -10.96
N ILE A 210 -6.39 -4.61 -11.76
CA ILE A 210 -6.53 -5.50 -12.91
C ILE A 210 -7.02 -6.89 -12.47
N SER A 211 -6.46 -7.45 -11.41
CA SER A 211 -6.83 -8.78 -10.93
C SER A 211 -8.26 -8.88 -10.39
N VAL A 212 -8.83 -7.73 -10.00
CA VAL A 212 -10.24 -7.62 -9.60
C VAL A 212 -11.15 -7.52 -10.83
N LEU A 213 -10.75 -6.72 -11.82
CA LEU A 213 -11.61 -6.36 -12.96
C LEU A 213 -11.47 -7.28 -14.17
N GLU A 214 -10.37 -8.01 -14.28
CA GLU A 214 -10.08 -8.93 -15.39
C GLU A 214 -9.84 -10.34 -14.86
N GLU A 215 -10.03 -11.34 -15.72
CA GLU A 215 -9.68 -12.75 -15.46
C GLU A 215 -8.17 -12.99 -15.65
N SER A 216 -7.33 -12.06 -15.18
CA SER A 216 -5.88 -12.15 -15.25
C SER A 216 -5.29 -11.93 -13.88
N TYR A 217 -4.51 -12.91 -13.41
CA TYR A 217 -4.11 -13.00 -12.00
C TYR A 217 -2.61 -13.21 -11.87
N GLY A 218 -2.06 -12.93 -10.68
CA GLY A 218 -0.67 -13.19 -10.35
C GLY A 218 0.29 -12.42 -11.26
N ILE A 219 1.26 -13.15 -11.83
CA ILE A 219 2.27 -12.57 -12.72
C ILE A 219 1.66 -11.97 -14.00
N GLN A 220 0.54 -12.50 -14.49
CA GLN A 220 -0.12 -11.96 -15.68
C GLN A 220 -0.70 -10.57 -15.40
N ALA A 221 -1.31 -10.37 -14.22
CA ALA A 221 -1.82 -9.08 -13.78
C ALA A 221 -0.68 -8.05 -13.61
N LEU A 222 0.44 -8.47 -13.02
CA LEU A 222 1.65 -7.66 -12.87
C LEU A 222 2.24 -7.25 -14.24
N GLY A 223 2.30 -8.19 -15.18
CA GLY A 223 2.77 -7.93 -16.56
C GLY A 223 1.88 -6.94 -17.31
N LYS A 224 0.55 -7.08 -17.19
CA LYS A 224 -0.40 -6.11 -17.75
C LYS A 224 -0.26 -4.74 -17.09
N ALA A 225 -0.14 -4.67 -15.76
CA ALA A 225 0.10 -3.43 -15.04
C ALA A 225 1.37 -2.73 -15.54
N ALA A 226 2.48 -3.46 -15.70
CA ALA A 226 3.73 -2.92 -16.21
C ALA A 226 3.59 -2.34 -17.64
N LYS A 227 2.79 -2.98 -18.51
CA LYS A 227 2.49 -2.46 -19.85
C LYS A 227 1.72 -1.14 -19.79
N ILE A 228 0.71 -1.03 -18.93
CA ILE A 228 -0.05 0.21 -18.75
C ILE A 228 0.84 1.33 -18.18
N VAL A 229 1.68 1.01 -17.19
CA VAL A 229 2.59 1.99 -16.57
C VAL A 229 3.57 2.56 -17.60
N LYS A 230 4.02 1.77 -18.58
CA LYS A 230 4.91 2.28 -19.65
C LYS A 230 4.28 3.42 -20.46
N GLY A 231 2.97 3.42 -20.67
CA GLY A 231 2.25 4.45 -21.43
C GLY A 231 1.95 5.74 -20.64
N MET A 232 1.82 5.67 -19.32
CA MET A 232 1.43 6.81 -18.47
C MET A 232 2.38 7.05 -17.28
N LYS A 233 3.68 6.80 -17.48
CA LYS A 233 4.72 6.84 -16.42
C LYS A 233 4.61 8.07 -15.52
N THR A 234 4.62 9.28 -16.10
CA THR A 234 4.68 10.53 -15.33
C THR A 234 3.40 10.78 -14.52
N LYS A 235 2.22 10.45 -15.07
CA LYS A 235 0.92 10.69 -14.42
C LYS A 235 0.74 9.78 -13.20
N LEU A 236 0.97 8.47 -13.37
CA LEU A 236 0.85 7.50 -12.28
C LEU A 236 1.96 7.70 -11.24
N PHE A 237 3.15 8.12 -11.66
CA PHE A 237 4.25 8.43 -10.74
C PHE A 237 3.94 9.64 -9.85
N LEU A 238 3.44 10.74 -10.42
CA LEU A 238 3.00 11.89 -9.63
C LEU A 238 1.86 11.54 -8.67
N LEU A 239 0.92 10.71 -9.12
CA LEU A 239 -0.17 10.23 -8.27
C LEU A 239 0.35 9.38 -7.10
N ASN A 240 1.31 8.49 -7.35
CA ASN A 240 1.93 7.67 -6.32
C ASN A 240 2.72 8.52 -5.32
N ILE A 241 3.46 9.54 -5.77
CA ILE A 241 4.13 10.49 -4.88
C ILE A 241 3.11 11.25 -4.03
N PHE A 242 2.02 11.75 -4.62
CA PHE A 242 0.99 12.48 -3.90
C PHE A 242 0.38 11.65 -2.77
N PHE A 243 -0.06 10.42 -3.07
CA PHE A 243 -0.60 9.54 -2.05
C PHE A 243 0.45 9.03 -1.07
N GLY A 244 1.68 8.79 -1.54
CA GLY A 244 2.80 8.37 -0.71
C GLY A 244 3.14 9.42 0.34
N LEU A 245 3.26 10.70 -0.06
CA LEU A 245 3.51 11.81 0.87
C LEU A 245 2.38 11.98 1.90
N LEU A 246 1.12 11.85 1.49
CA LEU A 246 -0.01 11.90 2.41
C LEU A 246 0.01 10.73 3.40
N ALA A 247 0.24 9.51 2.93
CA ALA A 247 0.32 8.33 3.78
C ALA A 247 1.51 8.43 4.76
N LEU A 248 2.68 8.84 4.26
CA LEU A 248 3.87 9.08 5.09
C LEU A 248 3.58 10.14 6.16
N GLY A 249 2.99 11.28 5.80
CA GLY A 249 2.61 12.32 6.75
C GLY A 249 1.70 11.80 7.87
N LEU A 250 0.65 11.05 7.52
CA LEU A 250 -0.27 10.45 8.50
C LEU A 250 0.44 9.45 9.42
N THR A 251 1.26 8.56 8.87
CA THR A 251 2.00 7.57 9.65
C THR A 251 3.03 8.21 10.57
N GLN A 252 3.73 9.26 10.13
CA GLN A 252 4.71 9.99 10.94
C GLN A 252 4.02 10.74 12.09
N ILE A 253 2.90 11.41 11.83
CA ILE A 253 2.13 12.08 12.88
C ILE A 253 1.63 11.06 13.91
N LEU A 254 1.09 9.92 13.47
CA LEU A 254 0.64 8.85 14.37
C LEU A 254 1.81 8.29 15.20
N THR A 255 2.97 8.07 14.57
CA THR A 255 4.18 7.58 15.24
C THR A 255 4.66 8.58 16.30
N VAL A 256 4.68 9.87 15.98
CA VAL A 256 5.03 10.94 16.92
C VAL A 256 4.07 10.93 18.11
N ILE A 257 2.75 10.90 17.85
CA ILE A 257 1.71 10.83 18.89
C ILE A 257 1.94 9.63 19.82
N ILE A 258 2.22 8.44 19.27
CA ILE A 258 2.50 7.23 20.05
C ILE A 258 3.81 7.37 20.84
N SER A 259 4.87 7.88 20.21
CA SER A 259 6.19 8.01 20.83
C SER A 259 6.23 9.01 21.99
N LEU A 260 5.46 10.11 21.91
CA LEU A 260 5.35 11.09 23.00
C LEU A 260 4.79 10.46 24.28
N ARG A 261 4.07 9.34 24.15
CA ARG A 261 3.42 8.66 25.28
C ARG A 261 4.20 7.48 25.82
N ARG A 262 5.12 6.90 25.04
CA ARG A 262 5.93 5.74 25.42
C ARG A 262 6.63 5.84 26.80
N PRO A 263 7.04 7.02 27.33
CA PRO A 263 7.63 7.10 28.67
C PRO A 263 6.61 7.10 29.83
N LEU A 264 5.29 7.18 29.58
CA LEU A 264 4.27 7.08 30.63
C LEU A 264 3.78 5.64 30.74
N SER A 265 3.69 5.12 31.97
CA SER A 265 3.22 3.77 32.25
C SER A 265 1.89 3.45 31.54
N VAL A 266 1.83 2.24 30.97
CA VAL A 266 0.69 1.67 30.21
C VAL A 266 -0.64 1.73 30.98
N THR A 267 -0.58 1.89 32.31
CA THR A 267 -1.74 2.03 33.20
C THR A 267 -2.59 3.27 32.97
N THR A 268 -2.11 4.29 32.26
CA THR A 268 -2.91 5.50 31.99
C THR A 268 -3.16 5.70 30.49
N VAL A 269 -3.64 4.67 29.77
CA VAL A 269 -4.20 4.90 28.43
C VAL A 269 -5.51 5.68 28.58
N THR A 270 -5.44 7.00 28.54
CA THR A 270 -6.61 7.88 28.57
C THR A 270 -7.41 7.63 27.30
N THR A 271 -8.73 7.46 27.45
CA THR A 271 -9.70 7.26 26.37
C THR A 271 -9.52 8.27 25.22
N GLY A 272 -9.14 9.52 25.54
CA GLY A 272 -8.89 10.57 24.54
C GLY A 272 -7.74 10.27 23.57
N PHE A 273 -6.68 9.60 24.03
CA PHE A 273 -5.54 9.25 23.15
C PHE A 273 -5.91 8.16 22.15
N VAL A 274 -6.59 7.10 22.62
CA VAL A 274 -7.07 6.01 21.75
C VAL A 274 -7.99 6.58 20.69
N LEU A 275 -8.87 7.52 21.07
CA LEU A 275 -9.74 8.21 20.13
C LEU A 275 -8.95 8.99 19.07
N VAL A 276 -7.92 9.75 19.46
CA VAL A 276 -7.06 10.49 18.51
C VAL A 276 -6.37 9.51 17.55
N CYS A 277 -5.77 8.43 18.05
CA CYS A 277 -5.14 7.41 17.21
C CYS A 277 -6.15 6.77 16.23
N LEU A 278 -7.35 6.43 16.70
CA LEU A 278 -8.42 5.90 15.85
C LEU A 278 -8.81 6.88 14.73
N VAL A 279 -8.83 8.18 14.99
CA VAL A 279 -9.11 9.19 13.95
C VAL A 279 -8.05 9.15 12.86
N PHE A 280 -6.76 9.08 13.21
CA PHE A 280 -5.67 8.98 12.23
C PHE A 280 -5.70 7.65 11.44
N VAL A 281 -6.05 6.55 12.10
CA VAL A 281 -6.24 5.24 11.46
C VAL A 281 -7.40 5.29 10.47
N CYS A 282 -8.55 5.82 10.88
CA CYS A 282 -9.70 6.06 9.99
C CYS A 282 -9.31 6.91 8.77
N LEU A 283 -8.57 8.00 8.98
CA LEU A 283 -8.11 8.87 7.90
C LEU A 283 -7.17 8.14 6.94
N SER A 284 -6.28 7.29 7.45
CA SER A 284 -5.37 6.47 6.66
C SER A 284 -6.12 5.44 5.81
N ILE A 285 -7.17 4.82 6.37
CA ILE A 285 -8.04 3.88 5.64
C ILE A 285 -8.81 4.60 4.54
N VAL A 286 -9.41 5.76 4.84
CA VAL A 286 -10.13 6.58 3.84
C VAL A 286 -9.18 6.99 2.71
N LEU A 287 -7.95 7.41 3.03
CA LEU A 287 -6.93 7.74 2.06
C LEU A 287 -6.59 6.54 1.17
N ARG A 288 -6.40 5.35 1.76
CA ARG A 288 -6.12 4.10 1.03
C ARG A 288 -7.27 3.73 0.09
N MET A 289 -8.52 3.85 0.53
CA MET A 289 -9.67 3.56 -0.32
C MET A 289 -9.80 4.58 -1.44
N PHE A 290 -9.60 5.86 -1.17
CA PHE A 290 -9.60 6.91 -2.20
C PHE A 290 -8.48 6.70 -3.23
N MET A 291 -7.30 6.25 -2.79
CA MET A 291 -6.21 5.84 -3.67
C MET A 291 -6.66 4.70 -4.62
N LEU A 292 -7.34 3.67 -4.12
CA LEU A 292 -7.85 2.56 -4.95
C LEU A 292 -8.89 3.02 -5.99
N VAL A 293 -9.81 3.92 -5.61
CA VAL A 293 -10.73 4.56 -6.57
C VAL A 293 -9.95 5.26 -7.67
N THR A 294 -8.91 6.00 -7.29
CA THR A 294 -8.09 6.76 -8.24
C THR A 294 -7.33 5.86 -9.21
N TYR A 295 -6.73 4.77 -8.72
CA TYR A 295 -6.10 3.78 -9.59
C TYR A 295 -7.12 3.08 -10.50
N THR A 296 -8.35 2.87 -10.04
CA THR A 296 -9.43 2.31 -10.87
C THR A 296 -9.82 3.27 -12.00
N VAL A 297 -10.01 4.56 -11.71
CA VAL A 297 -10.27 5.59 -12.72
C VAL A 297 -9.10 5.69 -13.71
N ALA A 298 -7.87 5.72 -13.21
CA ALA A 298 -6.68 5.74 -14.05
C ALA A 298 -6.62 4.51 -14.98
N TYR A 299 -6.91 3.31 -14.45
CA TYR A 299 -6.99 2.08 -15.24
C TYR A 299 -8.01 2.18 -16.39
N PHE A 300 -9.24 2.64 -16.12
CA PHE A 300 -10.25 2.77 -17.16
C PHE A 300 -9.87 3.82 -18.21
N GLN A 301 -9.29 4.95 -17.80
CA GLN A 301 -8.79 5.95 -18.76
C GLN A 301 -7.69 5.37 -19.67
N CYS A 302 -6.77 4.57 -19.11
CA CYS A 302 -5.72 3.90 -19.90
C CYS A 302 -6.30 2.89 -20.88
N LYS A 303 -7.30 2.11 -20.44
CA LYS A 303 -7.92 1.08 -21.26
C LYS A 303 -8.66 1.70 -22.46
N THR A 304 -9.35 2.81 -22.23
CA THR A 304 -10.03 3.57 -23.29
C THR A 304 -9.04 4.21 -24.26
N SER A 305 -7.90 4.75 -23.79
CA SER A 305 -6.89 5.31 -24.71
C SER A 305 -6.25 4.23 -25.58
N GLN A 306 -5.86 3.09 -24.98
CA GLN A 306 -5.31 1.96 -25.74
C GLN A 306 -6.30 1.39 -26.75
N GLY A 307 -7.60 1.34 -26.42
CA GLY A 307 -8.64 0.93 -27.36
C GLY A 307 -8.71 1.83 -28.59
N LYS A 308 -8.64 3.15 -28.39
CA LYS A 308 -8.63 4.14 -29.49
C LYS A 308 -7.38 4.05 -30.35
N ASP A 309 -6.21 3.80 -29.74
CA ASP A 309 -4.96 3.65 -30.47
C ASP A 309 -4.98 2.40 -31.37
N VAL A 310 -5.58 1.30 -30.90
CA VAL A 310 -5.76 0.06 -31.67
C VAL A 310 -6.78 0.21 -32.79
N GLU A 311 -7.89 0.91 -32.55
CA GLU A 311 -8.91 1.18 -33.57
C GLU A 311 -8.35 2.10 -34.68
N SER A 312 -7.64 3.16 -34.29
CA SER A 312 -6.93 4.03 -35.25
C SER A 312 -5.88 3.30 -36.07
N LEU A 313 -5.15 2.34 -35.49
CA LEU A 313 -4.17 1.53 -36.24
C LEU A 313 -4.86 0.60 -37.24
N ARG A 314 -6.01 0.02 -36.89
CA ARG A 314 -6.81 -0.78 -37.83
C ARG A 314 -7.36 0.08 -38.96
N ASP A 315 -7.87 1.28 -38.67
CA ASP A 315 -8.39 2.18 -39.70
C ASP A 315 -7.30 2.60 -40.72
N VAL A 316 -6.06 2.78 -40.25
CA VAL A 316 -4.90 3.02 -41.13
C VAL A 316 -4.55 1.79 -41.97
N GLU A 317 -4.63 0.58 -41.39
CA GLU A 317 -4.37 -0.67 -42.12
C GLU A 317 -5.43 -0.94 -43.19
N TYR A 318 -6.71 -0.68 -42.89
CA TYR A 318 -7.81 -0.80 -43.86
C TYR A 318 -7.76 0.24 -44.98
N THR A 319 -7.33 1.48 -44.68
CA THR A 319 -7.18 2.51 -45.72
C THR A 319 -6.03 2.20 -46.67
N ASN A 320 -4.91 1.63 -46.19
CA ASN A 320 -3.81 1.18 -47.03
C ASN A 320 -4.22 -0.01 -47.94
N LEU A 321 -4.97 -0.98 -47.40
CA LEU A 321 -5.51 -2.11 -48.18
C LEU A 321 -6.52 -1.67 -49.26
N SER A 322 -7.30 -0.61 -49.00
CA SER A 322 -8.26 -0.06 -49.96
C SER A 322 -7.57 0.69 -51.12
N SER A 323 -6.48 1.42 -50.84
CA SER A 323 -5.71 2.12 -51.86
C SER A 323 -4.96 1.19 -52.81
N ASP A 324 -4.54 0.01 -52.35
CA ASP A 324 -3.88 -0.99 -53.20
C ASP A 324 -4.85 -1.72 -54.16
N VAL A 325 -6.15 -1.73 -53.84
CA VAL A 325 -7.20 -2.36 -54.69
C VAL A 325 -7.67 -1.44 -55.85
N HIS A 326 -7.24 -0.18 -55.89
CA HIS A 326 -7.55 0.75 -56.98
C HIS A 326 -6.39 1.03 -57.94
N ILE A 327 -5.28 0.27 -57.84
CA ILE A 327 -4.12 0.36 -58.75
C ILE A 327 -3.93 -0.97 -59.54
N GLY A 328 -4.92 -1.86 -59.54
CA GLY A 328 -4.90 -3.13 -60.29
C GLY A 328 -5.70 -3.06 -61.59
#